data_AF-W4V6L1-F1
#
_entry.id   AF-W4V6L1-F1
#
_cell.length_a   1.000
_cell.length_b   1.000
_cell.length_c   1.000
_cell.angle_alpha   90.00
_cell.angle_beta   90.00
_cell.angle_gamma   90.00
#
_symmetry.space_group_name_H-M   'P 1'
#
loop_
_entity.id
_entity.type
_entity.pdbx_description
1 polymer ?
#
loop_
_entity_poly.entity_id
_entity_poly.type
_entity_poly.pdbx_seq_one_letter_code
_entity_poly.pdbx_strand_id
1 'polypeptide(L)' 'MIDKKILQMHFSRNAKNYDSYAKVQKKMADTLLCMLDLDSKSRLDILDVGCGTGYLTKLLLDRWPNARITAVDIAPG' A
#
# COMPACT_ATOMS: atom_id res chain seq x y z
N MET A 1 -24.59 -11.25 2.91
CA MET A 1 -23.47 -11.91 2.21
C MET A 1 -22.78 -10.83 1.38
N ILE A 2 -21.50 -10.53 1.64
CA ILE A 2 -20.78 -9.45 0.94
C ILE A 2 -20.41 -9.96 -0.46
N ASP A 3 -20.86 -9.24 -1.49
CA ASP A 3 -20.54 -9.55 -2.88
C ASP A 3 -19.11 -9.09 -3.20
N LYS A 4 -18.21 -10.06 -3.32
CA LYS A 4 -16.78 -9.85 -3.58
C LYS A 4 -16.52 -9.12 -4.90
N LYS A 5 -17.40 -9.23 -5.90
CA LYS A 5 -17.24 -8.52 -7.18
C LYS A 5 -17.60 -7.04 -7.05
N ILE A 6 -18.63 -6.72 -6.27
CA ILE A 6 -19.00 -5.33 -5.95
C ILE A 6 -17.89 -4.68 -5.11
N LEU A 7 -17.34 -5.42 -4.15
CA LEU A 7 -16.21 -4.96 -3.34
C LEU A 7 -14.98 -4.62 -4.21
N GLN A 8 -14.58 -5.53 -5.11
CA GLN A 8 -13.47 -5.30 -6.05
C GLN A 8 -13.74 -4.11 -6.99
N MET A 9 -14.95 -4.00 -7.54
CA MET A 9 -15.32 -2.85 -8.39
C MET A 9 -15.36 -1.54 -7.61
N HIS A 10 -15.75 -1.54 -6.33
CA HIS A 10 -15.70 -0.34 -5.50
C HIS A 10 -14.26 0.10 -5.22
N PHE A 11 -13.32 -0.84 -5.08
CA PHE A 11 -11.89 -0.54 -4.94
C PHE A 11 -11.24 -0.09 -6.27
N SER A 12 -11.55 -0.74 -7.40
CA SER A 12 -10.92 -0.43 -8.70
C SER A 12 -11.56 0.75 -9.46
N ARG A 13 -12.88 0.97 -9.36
CA ARG A 13 -13.63 1.89 -10.25
C ARG A 13 -13.84 3.30 -9.67
N ASN A 14 -13.70 3.49 -8.36
CA ASN A 14 -13.96 4.77 -7.69
C ASN A 14 -12.71 5.61 -7.36
N ALA A 15 -11.52 5.19 -7.80
CA ALA A 15 -10.24 5.90 -7.55
C ALA A 15 -10.24 7.40 -7.93
N LYS A 16 -11.16 7.85 -8.81
CA LYS A 16 -11.28 9.26 -9.23
C LYS A 16 -12.29 10.10 -8.45
N ASN A 17 -13.34 9.51 -7.87
CA ASN A 17 -14.42 10.25 -7.19
C ASN A 17 -14.37 10.14 -5.65
N TYR A 18 -13.40 9.40 -5.13
CA TYR A 18 -13.19 9.10 -3.71
C TYR A 18 -11.87 9.71 -3.19
N ASP A 19 -11.60 10.95 -3.58
CA ASP A 19 -10.37 11.70 -3.26
C ASP A 19 -10.09 11.82 -1.75
N SER A 20 -11.12 11.64 -0.91
CA SER A 20 -11.05 11.60 0.55
C SER A 20 -10.45 10.31 1.11
N TYR A 21 -10.67 9.15 0.48
CA TYR A 21 -10.15 7.88 0.98
C TYR A 21 -8.66 7.77 0.68
N ALA A 22 -8.26 8.09 -0.56
CA ALA A 22 -6.84 8.10 -0.93
C ALA A 22 -6.01 9.00 0.00
N LYS A 23 -6.58 10.12 0.50
CA LYS A 23 -5.93 10.97 1.51
C LYS A 23 -5.73 10.24 2.84
N VAL A 24 -6.74 9.52 3.34
CA VAL A 24 -6.63 8.75 4.58
C VAL A 24 -5.61 7.62 4.43
N GLN A 25 -5.67 6.82 3.35
CA GLN A 25 -4.71 5.73 3.16
C GLN A 25 -3.27 6.23 2.98
N LYS A 26 -3.06 7.33 2.24
CA LYS A 26 -1.74 7.97 2.14
C LYS A 26 -1.24 8.45 3.49
N LYS A 27 -2.11 9.12 4.27
CA LYS A 27 -1.77 9.57 5.62
C LYS A 27 -1.43 8.40 6.56
N MET A 28 -2.17 7.29 6.46
CA MET A 28 -1.87 6.07 7.21
C MET A 28 -0.52 5.48 6.82
N ALA A 29 -0.22 5.39 5.52
CA ALA A 29 1.06 4.91 5.01
C ALA A 29 2.23 5.78 5.51
N ASP A 30 2.13 7.11 5.38
CA ASP A 30 3.13 8.04 5.89
C ASP A 30 3.33 7.89 7.40
N THR A 31 2.24 7.75 8.15
CA THR A 31 2.29 7.58 9.62
C THR A 31 2.98 6.27 10.00
N LEU A 32 2.65 5.17 9.33
CA LEU A 32 3.28 3.87 9.54
C LEU A 32 4.79 3.95 9.28
N LEU A 33 5.22 4.59 8.19
CA LEU A 33 6.63 4.80 7.87
C LEU A 33 7.38 5.60 8.94
N CYS A 34 6.73 6.60 9.54
CA CYS A 34 7.32 7.37 10.63
C CYS A 34 7.47 6.56 11.93
N MET A 35 6.62 5.55 12.15
CA MET A 35 6.71 4.67 13.32
C MET A 35 7.82 3.63 13.21
N LEU A 36 8.32 3.37 11.99
CA LEU A 36 9.39 2.42 11.74
C LEU A 36 10.76 3.10 11.91
N ASP A 37 11.38 2.83 13.05
CA ASP A 37 12.73 3.28 13.38
C ASP A 37 13.76 2.18 13.09
N LEU A 38 14.05 2.00 11.80
CA LEU A 38 15.05 1.07 11.29
C LEU A 38 16.07 1.84 10.45
N ASP A 39 17.34 1.42 10.52
CA ASP A 39 18.41 2.02 9.72
C ASP A 39 18.09 1.91 8.21
N SER A 40 18.30 2.97 7.45
CA SER A 40 17.96 3.04 6.02
C SER A 40 18.77 2.08 5.15
N LYS A 41 19.92 1.58 5.63
CA LYS A 41 20.75 0.58 4.94
C LYS A 41 20.39 -0.85 5.31
N SER A 42 19.42 -1.05 6.22
CA SER A 42 18.93 -2.37 6.60
C SER A 42 18.49 -3.18 5.39
N ARG A 43 18.86 -4.46 5.36
CA ARG A 43 18.34 -5.42 4.39
C ARG A 43 17.09 -6.04 4.98
N LEU A 44 15.94 -5.57 4.52
CA LEU A 44 14.63 -5.98 5.01
C LEU A 44 13.95 -6.89 3.99
N ASP A 45 13.27 -7.93 4.47
CA ASP A 45 12.33 -8.72 3.68
C ASP A 45 10.91 -8.29 4.09
N ILE A 46 10.19 -7.62 3.20
CA ILE A 46 8.90 -6.96 3.49
C ILE A 46 7.80 -7.60 2.65
N LEU A 47 6.67 -7.91 3.27
CA LEU A 47 5.44 -8.35 2.61
C LEU A 47 4.38 -7.24 2.71
N ASP A 48 3.98 -6.67 1.58
CA ASP A 48 2.91 -5.67 1.46
C ASP A 48 1.62 -6.37 0.97
N VAL A 49 0.69 -6.62 1.90
CA VAL A 49 -0.56 -7.35 1.63
C VAL A 49 -1.71 -6.38 1.40
N GLY A 50 -2.40 -6.52 0.26
CA GLY A 50 -3.38 -5.55 -0.17
C GLY A 50 -2.71 -4.26 -0.64
N CYS A 51 -1.63 -4.40 -1.42
CA CYS A 51 -0.78 -3.27 -1.83
C CYS A 51 -1.51 -2.24 -2.70
N GLY A 52 -2.69 -2.56 -3.22
CA GLY A 52 -3.48 -1.73 -4.12
C GLY A 52 -2.65 -1.29 -5.31
N THR A 53 -2.60 0.02 -5.54
CA THR A 53 -1.79 0.62 -6.62
C THR A 53 -0.29 0.75 -6.29
N GLY A 54 0.15 0.28 -5.11
CA GLY A 54 1.57 0.23 -4.71
C GLY A 54 2.10 1.50 -4.05
N TYR A 55 1.25 2.38 -3.53
CA TYR A 55 1.69 3.64 -2.90
C TYR A 55 2.63 3.41 -1.71
N LEU A 56 2.23 2.56 -0.76
CA LEU A 56 3.08 2.21 0.38
C LEU A 56 4.33 1.47 -0.08
N THR A 57 4.19 0.50 -0.99
CA THR A 57 5.33 -0.22 -1.59
C THR A 57 6.40 0.74 -2.13
N LYS A 58 6.00 1.79 -2.85
CA LYS A 58 6.92 2.79 -3.38
C LYS A 58 7.67 3.54 -2.28
N LEU A 59 6.96 3.98 -1.24
CA LEU A 59 7.57 4.68 -0.11
C LEU A 59 8.55 3.78 0.67
N LEU A 60 8.25 2.49 0.82
CA LEU A 60 9.13 1.51 1.44
C LEU A 60 10.43 1.34 0.63
N LEU A 61 10.35 1.26 -0.71
CA LEU A 61 11.53 1.21 -1.59
C LEU A 61 12.37 2.49 -1.50
N ASP A 62 11.73 3.65 -1.37
CA ASP A 62 12.44 4.92 -1.25
C ASP A 62 13.16 5.05 0.10
N ARG A 63 12.58 4.52 1.18
CA ARG A 63 13.18 4.56 2.53
C ARG A 63 14.23 3.48 2.77
N TRP A 64 14.03 2.28 2.21
CA TRP A 64 14.98 1.16 2.29
C TRP A 64 15.28 0.61 0.88
N PRO A 65 16.22 1.24 0.14
CA PRO A 65 16.55 0.84 -1.24
C PRO A 65 17.09 -0.59 -1.37
N ASN A 66 17.59 -1.17 -0.28
CA ASN A 66 18.13 -2.54 -0.23
C ASN A 66 17.10 -3.58 0.24
N ALA A 67 15.84 -3.18 0.48
CA ALA A 67 14.79 -4.10 0.89
C ALA A 67 14.33 -4.98 -0.28
N ARG A 68 14.01 -6.24 0.00
CA ARG A 68 13.27 -7.11 -0.90
C ARG A 68 11.81 -7.05 -0.51
N ILE A 69 10.97 -6.58 -1.43
CA ILE A 69 9.54 -6.39 -1.15
C ILE A 69 8.73 -7.34 -2.01
N THR A 70 7.89 -8.15 -1.36
CA THR A 70 6.82 -8.92 -2.01
C THR A 70 5.53 -8.14 -1.85
N ALA A 71 4.94 -7.67 -2.94
CA ALA A 71 3.67 -6.95 -2.93
C ALA A 71 2.58 -7.82 -3.55
N VAL A 72 1.48 -8.00 -2.83
CA VAL A 72 0.36 -8.86 -3.26
C VAL A 72 -0.96 -8.12 -3.10
N ASP A 73 -1.81 -8.22 -4.11
CA ASP A 73 -3.20 -7.77 -4.03
C ASP A 73 -4.14 -8.79 -4.68
N ILE A 74 -5.39 -8.81 -4.22
CA ILE A 74 -6.44 -9.67 -4.77
C ILE A 74 -7.12 -9.02 -5.98
N ALA A 75 -7.05 -7.70 -6.11
CA ALA A 75 -7.51 -6.98 -7.28
C ALA A 75 -6.53 -7.21 -8.43
N PRO A 76 -7.00 -7.61 -9.62
CA PRO A 76 -6.19 -7.47 -10.83
C PRO A 76 -5.97 -5.96 -11.02
N GLY A 77 -4.71 -5.54 -10.97
CA GLY A 77 -4.30 -4.13 -11.08
C GLY A 77 -4.82 -3.44 -12.35
#